data_AF-M0LUG0-F1
#
_entry.id   AF-M0LUG0-F1
#
_cell.length_a   1.000
_cell.length_b   1.000
_cell.length_c   1.000
_cell.angle_alpha   90.00
_cell.angle_beta   90.00
_cell.angle_gamma   90.00
#
_symmetry.space_group_name_H-M   'P 1'
#
loop_
_entity.id
_entity.type
_entity.pdbx_description
1 polymer ?
#
loop_
_entity_poly.entity_id
_entity_poly.type
_entity_poly.pdbx_seq_one_letter_code
_entity_poly.pdbx_strand_id
1 'polypeptide(L)'
;MPRDATLRKWVSQPPTSPIMQSLRDEERRRALARLDGGRVLDLASEARVTGGIEADSVARVDFSPAASEYAREVVDDDVEFHTADPGNPELPFENDAFDAAVSIGPYDWRFLDVDDLTAEVHRVLRPDGKFVFSVPTPRSPYAVNGWTENRYYDPADAHSLVAPDWRLQSVESLFQYPYYVHMGLNRLPERYQEPFVEFAGRASDELTRLDRQDLASYLVLTAEPLAYREYLDEGLESLFRPATENGFWDPDEGKFTRGLEYDLVGEGVRPGDFAWSRDDGVLWRYAPFALMGALQWRTSAVGDERYDERIRRALAYFEGRIDLALDEMPSYGIGPLTCAFALADDVFDGDRLAVAHELFEHAHERFDFSHAEDALLAYGWSYLAERADDSTVHEALSEAVWELNDRLTGHGVFVFENHTTRRHQNQMYACWGLARAAGVAGQTGYVENVGRVLDRTVEKRMRPDGAFIWEDVPATQRARRAATKRLGFRPPHWDFLYSCHQTFFVNAVAEYAAAGGERDFDPAVARAMAWVYGDSSRGDLVETSGIGVPLRFLTTDDRLDVPDQTYKGSYEVGSYVMALTNLLAGPLSGRARTHS
;
A
#
# COMPACT_ATOMS: atom_id res chain seq x y z
N MET A 1 -38.03 -0.18 7.64
CA MET A 1 -38.39 -1.48 8.28
C MET A 1 -37.46 -1.70 9.48
N PRO A 2 -37.82 -2.50 10.50
CA PRO A 2 -36.85 -2.90 11.53
C PRO A 2 -35.65 -3.63 10.87
N ARG A 3 -34.43 -3.38 11.36
CA ARG A 3 -33.17 -3.92 10.80
C ARG A 3 -33.23 -5.43 10.53
N ASP A 4 -33.68 -6.22 11.51
CA ASP A 4 -33.77 -7.68 11.40
C ASP A 4 -34.75 -8.16 10.32
N ALA A 5 -35.82 -7.40 10.07
CA ALA A 5 -36.76 -7.70 9.00
C ALA A 5 -36.13 -7.46 7.61
N THR A 6 -35.30 -6.42 7.48
CA THR A 6 -34.52 -6.17 6.25
C THR A 6 -33.50 -7.29 6.03
N LEU A 7 -32.73 -7.65 7.05
CA LEU A 7 -31.72 -8.72 6.98
C LEU A 7 -32.36 -10.07 6.64
N ARG A 8 -33.44 -10.46 7.33
CA ARG A 8 -34.17 -11.70 7.01
C ARG A 8 -34.74 -11.69 5.59
N LYS A 9 -35.26 -10.56 5.12
CA LYS A 9 -35.76 -10.42 3.74
C LYS A 9 -34.64 -10.54 2.71
N TRP A 10 -33.42 -10.14 3.06
CA TRP A 10 -32.26 -10.22 2.16
C TRP A 10 -31.83 -11.66 1.89
N VAL A 11 -31.84 -12.51 2.93
CA VAL A 11 -31.44 -13.93 2.86
C VAL A 11 -32.09 -14.67 1.70
N SER A 12 -33.40 -14.50 1.49
CA SER A 12 -34.10 -15.11 0.36
C SER A 12 -34.95 -14.09 -0.34
N GLN A 13 -34.52 -13.72 -1.55
CA GLN A 13 -35.26 -12.78 -2.36
C GLN A 13 -36.21 -13.55 -3.29
N PRO A 14 -37.53 -13.28 -3.24
CA PRO A 14 -38.46 -13.99 -4.09
C PRO A 14 -38.14 -13.73 -5.57
N PRO A 15 -38.39 -14.71 -6.46
CA PRO A 15 -38.28 -14.51 -7.89
C PRO A 15 -39.08 -13.28 -8.31
N THR A 16 -38.48 -12.49 -9.19
CA THR A 16 -39.07 -11.30 -9.77
C THR A 16 -39.01 -11.41 -11.29
N SER A 17 -39.55 -10.42 -12.00
CA SER A 17 -39.47 -10.36 -13.46
C SER A 17 -38.03 -10.53 -13.98
N PRO A 18 -37.85 -11.07 -15.19
CA PRO A 18 -36.53 -11.29 -15.78
C PRO A 18 -35.59 -10.07 -15.71
N ILE A 19 -36.09 -8.87 -16.00
CA ILE A 19 -35.25 -7.66 -16.01
C ILE A 19 -34.76 -7.25 -14.62
N MET A 20 -35.57 -7.49 -13.57
CA MET A 20 -35.17 -7.20 -12.19
C MET A 20 -34.24 -8.31 -11.66
N GLN A 21 -34.50 -9.56 -12.08
CA GLN A 21 -33.73 -10.72 -11.65
C GLN A 21 -32.34 -10.76 -12.29
N SER A 22 -32.20 -10.23 -13.52
CA SER A 22 -30.94 -10.30 -14.28
C SER A 22 -29.75 -9.65 -13.59
N LEU A 23 -29.96 -8.54 -12.87
CA LEU A 23 -28.86 -7.91 -12.10
C LEU A 23 -28.34 -8.87 -11.01
N ARG A 24 -29.26 -9.44 -10.23
CA ARG A 24 -28.91 -10.37 -9.14
C ARG A 24 -28.21 -11.62 -9.66
N ASP A 25 -28.70 -12.14 -10.78
CA ASP A 25 -28.10 -13.31 -11.42
C ASP A 25 -26.73 -12.99 -11.98
N GLU A 26 -26.52 -11.78 -12.50
CA GLU A 26 -25.23 -11.33 -13.03
C GLU A 26 -24.21 -11.05 -11.92
N GLU A 27 -24.60 -10.39 -10.81
CA GLU A 27 -23.75 -10.24 -9.62
C GLU A 27 -23.30 -11.59 -9.10
N ARG A 28 -24.26 -12.52 -8.89
CA ARG A 28 -23.98 -13.89 -8.46
C ARG A 28 -23.04 -14.60 -9.43
N ARG A 29 -23.35 -14.58 -10.73
CA ARG A 29 -22.55 -15.27 -11.76
C ARG A 29 -21.11 -14.77 -11.77
N ARG A 30 -20.89 -13.45 -11.71
CA ARG A 30 -19.56 -12.86 -11.73
C ARG A 30 -18.81 -13.13 -10.43
N ALA A 31 -19.48 -13.04 -9.30
CA ALA A 31 -18.86 -13.33 -8.01
C ALA A 31 -18.39 -14.79 -7.91
N LEU A 32 -19.27 -15.75 -8.21
CA LEU A 32 -18.96 -17.18 -8.15
C LEU A 32 -17.86 -17.58 -9.14
N ALA A 33 -17.79 -16.93 -10.31
CA ALA A 33 -16.73 -17.18 -11.29
C ALA A 33 -15.33 -16.71 -10.83
N ARG A 34 -15.23 -15.96 -9.72
CA ARG A 34 -13.98 -15.43 -9.15
C ARG A 34 -13.56 -16.11 -7.85
N LEU A 35 -14.42 -16.96 -7.29
CA LEU A 35 -14.08 -17.76 -6.12
C LEU A 35 -13.26 -18.97 -6.56
N ASP A 36 -12.20 -19.24 -5.81
CA ASP A 36 -11.53 -20.53 -5.87
C ASP A 36 -12.21 -21.49 -4.88
N GLY A 37 -11.96 -22.79 -5.01
CA GLY A 37 -12.48 -23.82 -4.11
C GLY A 37 -11.84 -23.79 -2.71
N GLY A 38 -11.90 -24.90 -1.98
CA GLY A 38 -11.36 -24.99 -0.61
C GLY A 38 -12.39 -24.62 0.45
N ARG A 39 -11.99 -23.90 1.50
CA ARG A 39 -12.88 -23.45 2.57
C ARG A 39 -13.30 -21.99 2.33
N VAL A 40 -14.59 -21.79 2.08
CA VAL A 40 -15.14 -20.48 1.69
C VAL A 40 -16.02 -19.88 2.79
N LEU A 41 -15.84 -18.58 3.03
CA LEU A 41 -16.67 -17.78 3.92
C LEU A 41 -17.71 -16.98 3.11
N ASP A 42 -19.01 -17.20 3.36
CA ASP A 42 -20.09 -16.36 2.86
C ASP A 42 -20.54 -15.35 3.94
N LEU A 43 -20.46 -14.07 3.62
CA LEU A 43 -20.86 -12.97 4.49
C LEU A 43 -22.23 -12.46 4.05
N ALA A 44 -23.28 -12.96 4.67
CA ALA A 44 -24.66 -12.48 4.54
C ALA A 44 -25.17 -12.30 3.10
N SER A 45 -24.65 -13.04 2.11
CA SER A 45 -25.13 -12.96 0.73
C SER A 45 -26.56 -13.49 0.60
N GLU A 46 -27.21 -13.28 -0.53
CA GLU A 46 -28.48 -13.97 -0.83
C GLU A 46 -28.24 -15.49 -0.95
N ALA A 47 -29.19 -16.32 -0.50
CA ALA A 47 -29.04 -17.76 -0.34
C ALA A 47 -28.60 -18.51 -1.62
N ARG A 48 -28.96 -18.02 -2.82
CA ARG A 48 -28.51 -18.65 -4.08
C ARG A 48 -27.04 -18.37 -4.39
N VAL A 49 -26.46 -17.32 -3.80
CA VAL A 49 -25.00 -17.14 -3.83
C VAL A 49 -24.38 -18.27 -3.03
N THR A 50 -24.79 -18.49 -1.78
CA THR A 50 -24.29 -19.57 -0.92
C THR A 50 -24.44 -20.95 -1.56
N GLY A 51 -25.65 -21.27 -2.05
CA GLY A 51 -25.91 -22.56 -2.70
C GLY A 51 -25.24 -22.73 -4.07
N GLY A 52 -24.61 -21.67 -4.60
CA GLY A 52 -23.83 -21.72 -5.84
C GLY A 52 -22.31 -21.80 -5.60
N ILE A 53 -21.84 -21.78 -4.35
CA ILE A 53 -20.41 -21.88 -4.03
C ILE A 53 -19.95 -23.32 -4.24
N GLU A 54 -18.97 -23.51 -5.14
CA GLU A 54 -18.30 -24.79 -5.36
C GLU A 54 -17.04 -24.86 -4.47
N ALA A 55 -17.17 -25.40 -3.26
CA ALA A 55 -16.13 -25.44 -2.23
C ALA A 55 -16.09 -26.78 -1.48
N ASP A 56 -14.98 -27.08 -0.81
CA ASP A 56 -14.84 -28.25 0.07
C ASP A 56 -15.68 -28.08 1.35
N SER A 57 -15.81 -26.84 1.83
CA SER A 57 -16.70 -26.48 2.93
C SER A 57 -17.09 -25.00 2.87
N VAL A 58 -18.28 -24.68 3.37
CA VAL A 58 -18.79 -23.31 3.42
C VAL A 58 -19.18 -22.96 4.85
N ALA A 59 -18.67 -21.84 5.35
CA ALA A 59 -19.20 -21.19 6.54
C ALA A 59 -19.92 -19.91 6.14
N ARG A 60 -21.08 -19.65 6.73
CA ARG A 60 -21.89 -18.47 6.50
C ARG A 60 -22.03 -17.65 7.78
N VAL A 61 -21.77 -16.35 7.70
CA VAL A 61 -22.00 -15.39 8.79
C VAL A 61 -23.10 -14.43 8.38
N ASP A 62 -24.18 -14.37 9.17
CA ASP A 62 -25.27 -13.41 8.99
C ASP A 62 -25.27 -12.33 10.08
N PHE A 63 -25.78 -11.15 9.76
CA PHE A 63 -25.81 -10.02 10.71
C PHE A 63 -27.05 -9.95 11.61
N SER A 64 -27.85 -11.03 11.66
CA SER A 64 -28.84 -11.22 12.73
C SER A 64 -29.15 -12.71 12.94
N PRO A 65 -29.49 -13.11 14.19
CA PRO A 65 -29.94 -14.47 14.48
C PRO A 65 -31.12 -14.91 13.62
N ALA A 66 -32.09 -14.02 13.37
CA ALA A 66 -33.26 -14.32 12.57
C ALA A 66 -32.93 -14.51 11.08
N ALA A 67 -31.94 -13.81 10.55
CA ALA A 67 -31.44 -14.03 9.19
C ALA A 67 -30.71 -15.37 9.10
N SER A 68 -29.82 -15.66 10.06
CA SER A 68 -29.10 -16.94 10.13
C SER A 68 -30.02 -18.14 10.26
N GLU A 69 -31.03 -18.07 11.14
CA GLU A 69 -32.05 -19.11 11.29
C GLU A 69 -32.83 -19.34 9.98
N TYR A 70 -33.22 -18.25 9.30
CA TYR A 70 -33.91 -18.37 8.03
C TYR A 70 -33.00 -18.89 6.91
N ALA A 71 -31.70 -18.55 6.92
CA ALA A 71 -30.73 -19.06 5.95
C ALA A 71 -30.58 -20.59 6.06
N ARG A 72 -30.54 -21.12 7.29
CA ARG A 72 -30.55 -22.58 7.54
C ARG A 72 -31.75 -23.30 6.95
N GLU A 73 -32.90 -22.63 6.82
CA GLU A 73 -34.10 -23.23 6.25
C GLU A 73 -34.07 -23.31 4.71
N VAL A 74 -33.25 -22.48 4.05
CA VAL A 74 -33.30 -22.28 2.58
C VAL A 74 -32.00 -22.62 1.85
N VAL A 75 -30.89 -22.77 2.57
CA VAL A 75 -29.58 -23.23 2.08
C VAL A 75 -29.40 -24.71 2.46
N ASP A 76 -28.62 -25.46 1.68
CA ASP A 76 -28.37 -26.89 1.90
C ASP A 76 -27.72 -27.19 3.27
N ASP A 77 -27.88 -28.44 3.74
CA ASP A 77 -27.52 -28.89 5.11
C ASP A 77 -25.99 -28.88 5.41
N ASP A 78 -25.13 -28.74 4.40
CA ASP A 78 -23.66 -28.85 4.52
C ASP A 78 -22.96 -27.50 4.80
N VAL A 79 -23.69 -26.47 5.27
CA VAL A 79 -23.15 -25.13 5.59
C VAL A 79 -23.06 -24.91 7.10
N GLU A 80 -21.93 -24.38 7.57
CA GLU A 80 -21.76 -23.95 8.97
C GLU A 80 -22.31 -22.53 9.15
N PHE A 81 -23.18 -22.28 10.14
CA PHE A 81 -23.86 -20.98 10.29
C PHE A 81 -23.49 -20.25 11.58
N HIS A 82 -23.10 -19.00 11.42
CA HIS A 82 -22.69 -18.08 12.47
C HIS A 82 -23.42 -16.74 12.37
N THR A 83 -23.26 -15.92 13.40
CA THR A 83 -23.79 -14.56 13.42
C THR A 83 -22.78 -13.57 13.99
N ALA A 84 -22.74 -12.36 13.43
CA ALA A 84 -21.94 -11.24 13.91
C ALA A 84 -22.81 -9.98 14.08
N ASP A 85 -22.38 -9.03 14.92
CA ASP A 85 -23.03 -7.71 15.00
C ASP A 85 -22.62 -6.86 13.79
N PRO A 86 -23.55 -6.35 12.97
CA PRO A 86 -23.17 -5.51 11.83
C PRO A 86 -22.52 -4.20 12.26
N GLY A 87 -22.74 -3.70 13.48
CA GLY A 87 -22.15 -2.43 13.94
C GLY A 87 -20.77 -2.57 14.59
N ASN A 88 -20.32 -3.80 14.83
CA ASN A 88 -19.00 -4.13 15.38
C ASN A 88 -18.72 -5.60 15.01
N PRO A 89 -18.48 -5.88 13.72
CA PRO A 89 -18.35 -7.24 13.22
C PRO A 89 -17.10 -7.89 13.82
N GLU A 90 -17.28 -9.00 14.53
CA GLU A 90 -16.21 -9.90 14.96
C GLU A 90 -16.51 -11.28 14.38
N LEU A 91 -15.62 -11.77 13.51
CA LEU A 91 -15.81 -13.06 12.86
C LEU A 91 -15.29 -14.18 13.79
N PRO A 92 -16.10 -15.23 14.08
CA PRO A 92 -15.79 -16.24 15.09
C PRO A 92 -14.80 -17.30 14.59
N PHE A 93 -13.77 -16.89 13.85
CA PHE A 93 -12.79 -17.77 13.24
C PHE A 93 -11.37 -17.33 13.58
N GLU A 94 -10.46 -18.29 13.58
CA GLU A 94 -9.02 -18.05 13.70
C GLU A 94 -8.49 -17.28 12.48
N ASN A 95 -7.26 -16.79 12.59
CA ASN A 95 -6.59 -16.16 11.44
C ASN A 95 -6.34 -17.22 10.36
N ASP A 96 -6.31 -16.79 9.09
CA ASP A 96 -5.96 -17.65 7.95
C ASP A 96 -6.84 -18.92 7.80
N ALA A 97 -8.08 -18.84 8.27
CA ALA A 97 -9.03 -19.96 8.33
C ALA A 97 -9.72 -20.29 7.00
N PHE A 98 -9.70 -19.38 6.02
CA PHE A 98 -10.42 -19.49 4.75
C PHE A 98 -9.53 -19.23 3.54
N ASP A 99 -9.79 -19.97 2.46
CA ASP A 99 -9.15 -19.81 1.16
C ASP A 99 -9.86 -18.73 0.31
N ALA A 100 -11.16 -18.50 0.55
CA ALA A 100 -11.87 -17.39 -0.07
C ALA A 100 -13.03 -16.88 0.79
N ALA A 101 -13.46 -15.65 0.53
CA ALA A 101 -14.61 -15.00 1.14
C ALA A 101 -15.47 -14.32 0.08
N VAL A 102 -16.79 -14.31 0.28
CA VAL A 102 -17.76 -13.67 -0.61
C VAL A 102 -18.78 -12.83 0.14
N SER A 103 -19.11 -11.63 -0.37
CA SER A 103 -20.12 -10.74 0.20
C SER A 103 -20.89 -9.98 -0.89
N ILE A 104 -22.06 -10.49 -1.28
CA ILE A 104 -22.84 -9.90 -2.39
C ILE A 104 -24.05 -9.13 -1.86
N GLY A 105 -23.91 -7.80 -1.83
CA GLY A 105 -24.91 -6.81 -1.43
C GLY A 105 -24.92 -6.29 0.03
N PRO A 106 -24.27 -6.93 1.04
CA PRO A 106 -24.20 -6.33 2.38
C PRO A 106 -23.51 -4.99 2.48
N TYR A 107 -22.51 -4.73 1.62
CA TYR A 107 -21.74 -3.49 1.64
C TYR A 107 -22.61 -2.24 1.34
N ASP A 108 -23.79 -2.44 0.76
CA ASP A 108 -24.82 -1.42 0.57
C ASP A 108 -25.39 -0.90 1.89
N TRP A 109 -25.29 -1.63 3.00
CA TRP A 109 -26.07 -1.32 4.22
C TRP A 109 -25.43 -0.26 5.10
N ARG A 110 -26.11 0.89 5.29
CA ARG A 110 -25.62 1.99 6.13
C ARG A 110 -25.36 1.67 7.61
N PHE A 111 -25.89 0.56 8.11
CA PHE A 111 -25.69 0.14 9.50
C PHE A 111 -24.56 -0.89 9.67
N LEU A 112 -23.94 -1.34 8.57
CA LEU A 112 -22.81 -2.27 8.58
C LEU A 112 -21.51 -1.48 8.72
N ASP A 113 -20.69 -1.77 9.72
CA ASP A 113 -19.32 -1.28 9.77
C ASP A 113 -18.50 -2.02 8.69
N VAL A 114 -18.22 -1.32 7.59
CA VAL A 114 -17.55 -1.92 6.42
C VAL A 114 -16.06 -2.01 6.63
N ASP A 115 -15.48 -1.06 7.36
CA ASP A 115 -14.03 -1.00 7.57
C ASP A 115 -13.62 -2.14 8.53
N ASP A 116 -14.33 -2.28 9.65
CA ASP A 116 -14.09 -3.38 10.60
C ASP A 116 -14.41 -4.75 9.98
N LEU A 117 -15.48 -4.86 9.19
CA LEU A 117 -15.77 -6.12 8.49
C LEU A 117 -14.63 -6.46 7.52
N THR A 118 -14.17 -5.51 6.72
CA THR A 118 -13.11 -5.76 5.73
C THR A 118 -11.79 -6.13 6.42
N ALA A 119 -11.48 -5.51 7.56
CA ALA A 119 -10.32 -5.88 8.38
C ALA A 119 -10.45 -7.30 8.96
N GLU A 120 -11.64 -7.70 9.42
CA GLU A 120 -11.87 -9.07 9.89
C GLU A 120 -11.80 -10.09 8.75
N VAL A 121 -12.28 -9.76 7.55
CA VAL A 121 -12.12 -10.62 6.37
C VAL A 121 -10.65 -10.79 6.02
N HIS A 122 -9.86 -9.71 6.04
CA HIS A 122 -8.41 -9.77 5.85
C HIS A 122 -7.77 -10.72 6.88
N ARG A 123 -8.19 -10.65 8.15
CA ARG A 123 -7.64 -11.47 9.23
C ARG A 123 -7.91 -12.96 9.04
N VAL A 124 -9.11 -13.33 8.62
CA VAL A 124 -9.52 -14.74 8.51
C VAL A 124 -9.19 -15.39 7.17
N LEU A 125 -8.85 -14.59 6.15
CA LEU A 125 -8.33 -15.11 4.89
C LEU A 125 -6.84 -15.46 5.01
N ARG A 126 -6.45 -16.53 4.34
CA ARG A 126 -5.03 -16.85 4.13
C ARG A 126 -4.35 -15.76 3.30
N PRO A 127 -3.01 -15.66 3.33
CA PRO A 127 -2.26 -14.73 2.48
C PRO A 127 -2.57 -14.82 0.97
N ASP A 128 -2.84 -16.02 0.47
CA ASP A 128 -3.22 -16.29 -0.93
C ASP A 128 -4.74 -16.31 -1.17
N GLY A 129 -5.52 -15.98 -0.15
CA GLY A 129 -6.97 -16.04 -0.20
C GLY A 129 -7.61 -14.92 -1.00
N LYS A 130 -8.83 -15.15 -1.50
CA LYS A 130 -9.57 -14.16 -2.31
C LYS A 130 -10.78 -13.63 -1.58
N PHE A 131 -10.96 -12.31 -1.62
CA PHE A 131 -12.21 -11.67 -1.23
C PHE A 131 -12.98 -11.15 -2.45
N VAL A 132 -14.21 -11.61 -2.61
CA VAL A 132 -15.11 -11.21 -3.70
C VAL A 132 -16.34 -10.52 -3.13
N PHE A 133 -16.56 -9.25 -3.47
CA PHE A 133 -17.70 -8.51 -2.95
C PHE A 133 -18.31 -7.58 -3.99
N SER A 134 -19.57 -7.18 -3.78
CA SER A 134 -20.25 -6.23 -4.64
C SER A 134 -20.62 -4.94 -3.94
N VAL A 135 -20.57 -3.84 -4.68
CA VAL A 135 -20.99 -2.52 -4.22
C VAL A 135 -21.82 -1.80 -5.30
N PRO A 136 -22.83 -1.02 -4.91
CA PRO A 136 -23.65 -0.23 -5.81
C PRO A 136 -22.95 1.11 -6.07
N THR A 137 -23.12 1.64 -7.28
CA THR A 137 -22.61 2.97 -7.62
C THR A 137 -23.73 4.01 -7.61
N PRO A 138 -23.40 5.33 -7.67
CA PRO A 138 -24.40 6.38 -7.86
C PRO A 138 -25.21 6.27 -9.16
N ARG A 139 -24.78 5.46 -10.13
CA ARG A 139 -25.55 5.16 -11.36
C ARG A 139 -26.65 4.14 -11.14
N SER A 140 -26.63 3.41 -10.03
CA SER A 140 -27.67 2.48 -9.66
C SER A 140 -29.05 3.17 -9.72
N PRO A 141 -30.06 2.56 -10.35
CA PRO A 141 -31.44 3.05 -10.36
C PRO A 141 -32.00 3.36 -8.97
N TYR A 142 -31.51 2.67 -7.94
CA TYR A 142 -31.91 2.89 -6.54
C TYR A 142 -31.36 4.21 -6.00
N ALA A 143 -30.10 4.55 -6.31
CA ALA A 143 -29.49 5.84 -5.95
C ALA A 143 -30.25 7.00 -6.60
N VAL A 144 -30.47 6.91 -7.92
CA VAL A 144 -31.15 7.94 -8.71
C VAL A 144 -32.59 8.18 -8.24
N ASN A 145 -33.24 7.14 -7.72
CA ASN A 145 -34.60 7.22 -7.19
C ASN A 145 -34.66 7.58 -5.69
N GLY A 146 -33.52 7.99 -5.09
CA GLY A 146 -33.46 8.53 -3.73
C GLY A 146 -33.59 7.49 -2.63
N TRP A 147 -33.17 6.24 -2.86
CA TRP A 147 -33.12 5.23 -1.80
C TRP A 147 -31.94 5.52 -0.88
N THR A 148 -32.19 6.31 0.16
CA THR A 148 -31.19 6.80 1.12
C THR A 148 -30.81 5.79 2.19
N GLU A 149 -31.46 4.63 2.26
CA GLU A 149 -31.14 3.58 3.23
C GLU A 149 -29.83 2.85 2.88
N ASN A 150 -29.39 2.91 1.61
CA ASN A 150 -28.16 2.29 1.15
C ASN A 150 -26.99 3.30 1.03
N ARG A 151 -25.77 2.76 1.05
CA ARG A 151 -24.54 3.41 0.61
C ARG A 151 -24.39 3.21 -0.90
N TYR A 152 -23.67 4.13 -1.53
CA TYR A 152 -23.27 4.06 -2.93
C TYR A 152 -21.84 4.56 -3.02
N TYR A 153 -21.04 3.88 -3.81
CA TYR A 153 -19.61 4.11 -3.92
C TYR A 153 -19.30 4.59 -5.32
N ASP A 154 -18.65 5.74 -5.46
CA ASP A 154 -17.96 6.02 -6.71
C ASP A 154 -16.81 5.00 -6.87
N PRO A 155 -16.36 4.69 -8.10
CA PRO A 155 -15.35 3.65 -8.30
C PRO A 155 -14.06 3.85 -7.49
N ALA A 156 -13.66 5.10 -7.26
CA ALA A 156 -12.53 5.43 -6.41
C ALA A 156 -12.78 5.02 -4.95
N ASP A 157 -13.94 5.36 -4.39
CA ASP A 157 -14.32 5.00 -3.01
C ASP A 157 -14.41 3.48 -2.85
N ALA A 158 -14.91 2.78 -3.88
CA ALA A 158 -14.99 1.31 -3.89
C ALA A 158 -13.60 0.66 -3.82
N HIS A 159 -12.59 1.25 -4.47
CA HIS A 159 -11.21 0.78 -4.37
C HIS A 159 -10.61 1.08 -2.98
N SER A 160 -10.93 2.23 -2.39
CA SER A 160 -10.46 2.60 -1.05
C SER A 160 -10.95 1.64 0.04
N LEU A 161 -12.08 0.94 -0.15
CA LEU A 161 -12.59 -0.06 0.81
C LEU A 161 -11.60 -1.17 1.14
N VAL A 162 -10.71 -1.51 0.20
CA VAL A 162 -9.71 -2.57 0.35
C VAL A 162 -8.27 -2.02 0.31
N ALA A 163 -8.10 -0.70 0.34
CA ALA A 163 -6.78 -0.10 0.31
C ALA A 163 -6.34 0.33 1.73
N PRO A 164 -5.04 0.29 2.06
CA PRO A 164 -3.90 -0.14 1.25
C PRO A 164 -3.58 -1.65 1.37
N ASP A 165 -4.34 -2.39 2.19
CA ASP A 165 -3.97 -3.74 2.66
C ASP A 165 -4.25 -4.86 1.65
N TRP A 166 -4.86 -4.54 0.51
CA TRP A 166 -5.22 -5.53 -0.48
C TRP A 166 -4.72 -5.17 -1.89
N ARG A 167 -4.45 -6.20 -2.65
CA ARG A 167 -4.19 -6.17 -4.09
C ARG A 167 -5.49 -6.39 -4.85
N LEU A 168 -5.91 -5.39 -5.62
CA LEU A 168 -7.10 -5.48 -6.45
C LEU A 168 -6.83 -6.29 -7.72
N GLN A 169 -7.40 -7.50 -7.81
CA GLN A 169 -7.22 -8.41 -8.96
C GLN A 169 -8.10 -8.03 -10.15
N SER A 170 -9.35 -7.67 -9.88
CA SER A 170 -10.29 -7.32 -10.94
C SER A 170 -11.48 -6.53 -10.44
N VAL A 171 -12.04 -5.73 -11.35
CA VAL A 171 -13.31 -5.03 -11.17
C VAL A 171 -14.22 -5.36 -12.33
N GLU A 172 -15.33 -5.99 -12.03
CA GLU A 172 -16.37 -6.35 -12.99
C GLU A 172 -17.49 -5.30 -12.93
N SER A 173 -17.79 -4.67 -14.08
CA SER A 173 -18.75 -3.58 -14.19
C SER A 173 -20.11 -4.10 -14.65
N LEU A 174 -21.16 -3.87 -13.87
CA LEU A 174 -22.52 -4.30 -14.20
C LEU A 174 -23.39 -3.13 -14.66
N PHE A 175 -24.05 -3.29 -15.80
CA PHE A 175 -24.99 -2.34 -16.35
C PHE A 175 -26.43 -2.63 -15.90
N GLN A 176 -27.12 -1.61 -15.42
CA GLN A 176 -28.56 -1.60 -15.28
C GLN A 176 -29.16 -0.41 -16.03
N TYR A 177 -30.33 -0.63 -16.64
CA TYR A 177 -31.06 0.46 -17.28
C TYR A 177 -31.44 1.56 -16.28
N PRO A 178 -31.47 2.84 -16.71
CA PRO A 178 -31.98 3.93 -15.88
C PRO A 178 -33.37 3.62 -15.32
N TYR A 179 -33.66 4.07 -14.10
CA TYR A 179 -34.85 3.69 -13.32
C TYR A 179 -36.17 3.65 -14.12
N TYR A 180 -36.52 4.72 -14.83
CA TYR A 180 -37.78 4.76 -15.59
C TYR A 180 -37.83 3.78 -16.76
N VAL A 181 -36.70 3.55 -17.42
CA VAL A 181 -36.58 2.53 -18.48
C VAL A 181 -36.70 1.16 -17.86
N HIS A 182 -35.97 0.91 -16.77
CA HIS A 182 -36.00 -0.35 -16.03
C HIS A 182 -37.41 -0.72 -15.58
N MET A 183 -38.15 0.23 -14.98
CA MET A 183 -39.54 0.05 -14.56
C MET A 183 -40.51 -0.11 -15.74
N GLY A 184 -40.25 0.54 -16.87
CA GLY A 184 -41.03 0.35 -18.10
C GLY A 184 -40.88 -1.06 -18.67
N LEU A 185 -39.64 -1.54 -18.76
CA LEU A 185 -39.31 -2.90 -19.20
C LEU A 185 -39.90 -3.97 -18.27
N ASN A 186 -39.87 -3.73 -16.97
CA ASN A 186 -40.44 -4.61 -15.95
C ASN A 186 -41.96 -4.86 -16.14
N ARG A 187 -42.68 -3.92 -16.76
CA ARG A 187 -44.12 -4.05 -17.05
C ARG A 187 -44.42 -4.85 -18.32
N LEU A 188 -43.42 -5.17 -19.14
CA LEU A 188 -43.61 -5.98 -20.35
C LEU A 188 -43.86 -7.46 -19.97
N PRO A 189 -44.64 -8.21 -20.75
CA PRO A 189 -44.69 -9.67 -20.61
C PRO A 189 -43.29 -10.28 -20.68
N GLU A 190 -43.01 -11.30 -19.86
CA GLU A 190 -41.66 -11.89 -19.67
C GLU A 190 -40.95 -12.21 -20.98
N ARG A 191 -41.67 -12.81 -21.95
CA ARG A 191 -41.14 -13.15 -23.29
C ARG A 191 -40.55 -11.97 -24.08
N TYR A 192 -40.87 -10.74 -23.70
CA TYR A 192 -40.35 -9.52 -24.34
C TYR A 192 -39.23 -8.85 -23.52
N GLN A 193 -38.96 -9.33 -22.31
CA GLN A 193 -37.88 -8.79 -21.47
C GLN A 193 -36.51 -9.42 -21.81
N GLU A 194 -36.50 -10.66 -22.30
CA GLU A 194 -35.28 -11.44 -22.58
C GLU A 194 -34.25 -10.71 -23.48
N PRO A 195 -34.63 -10.04 -24.60
CA PRO A 195 -33.65 -9.28 -25.39
C PRO A 195 -32.99 -8.12 -24.63
N PHE A 196 -33.67 -7.54 -23.64
CA PHE A 196 -33.12 -6.47 -22.81
C PHE A 196 -32.19 -7.02 -21.73
N VAL A 197 -32.48 -8.21 -21.20
CA VAL A 197 -31.58 -8.93 -20.30
C VAL A 197 -30.27 -9.28 -21.02
N GLU A 198 -30.36 -9.84 -22.23
CA GLU A 198 -29.18 -10.14 -23.06
C GLU A 198 -28.38 -8.89 -23.43
N PHE A 199 -29.06 -7.77 -23.68
CA PHE A 199 -28.38 -6.49 -23.92
C PHE A 199 -27.65 -6.02 -22.65
N ALA A 200 -28.30 -6.08 -21.49
CA ALA A 200 -27.68 -5.65 -20.24
C ALA A 200 -26.44 -6.48 -19.89
N GLY A 201 -26.48 -7.80 -20.11
CA GLY A 201 -25.30 -8.67 -19.98
C GLY A 201 -24.16 -8.24 -20.89
N ARG A 202 -24.42 -8.09 -22.20
CA ARG A 202 -23.42 -7.61 -23.17
C ARG A 202 -22.87 -6.22 -22.85
N ALA A 203 -23.72 -5.32 -22.38
CA ALA A 203 -23.30 -3.98 -21.95
C ALA A 203 -22.36 -4.07 -20.74
N SER A 204 -22.65 -4.94 -19.77
CA SER A 204 -21.79 -5.17 -18.60
C SER A 204 -20.42 -5.73 -19.00
N ASP A 205 -20.38 -6.69 -19.92
CA ASP A 205 -19.14 -7.24 -20.48
C ASP A 205 -18.31 -6.15 -21.19
N GLU A 206 -18.98 -5.31 -21.98
CA GLU A 206 -18.32 -4.21 -22.71
C GLU A 206 -17.81 -3.12 -21.77
N LEU A 207 -18.57 -2.76 -20.72
CA LEU A 207 -18.12 -1.83 -19.69
C LEU A 207 -16.87 -2.34 -18.98
N THR A 208 -16.85 -3.62 -18.63
CA THR A 208 -15.69 -4.27 -17.99
C THR A 208 -14.49 -4.26 -18.92
N ARG A 209 -14.67 -4.69 -20.17
CA ARG A 209 -13.60 -4.76 -21.18
C ARG A 209 -13.00 -3.38 -21.50
N LEU A 210 -13.80 -2.33 -21.44
CA LEU A 210 -13.38 -0.95 -21.70
C LEU A 210 -12.94 -0.19 -20.44
N ASP A 211 -12.95 -0.83 -19.27
CA ASP A 211 -12.66 -0.21 -17.97
C ASP A 211 -13.51 1.06 -17.71
N ARG A 212 -14.82 0.95 -17.96
CA ARG A 212 -15.80 2.04 -17.83
C ARG A 212 -16.64 1.93 -16.56
N GLN A 213 -15.94 1.83 -15.44
CA GLN A 213 -16.52 1.71 -14.10
C GLN A 213 -17.41 2.92 -13.75
N ASP A 214 -17.11 4.10 -14.29
CA ASP A 214 -17.89 5.35 -14.14
C ASP A 214 -19.33 5.27 -14.70
N LEU A 215 -19.60 4.27 -15.53
CA LEU A 215 -20.90 3.99 -16.13
C LEU A 215 -21.59 2.75 -15.54
N ALA A 216 -20.90 1.99 -14.68
CA ALA A 216 -21.45 0.80 -14.06
C ALA A 216 -22.50 1.18 -13.01
N SER A 217 -23.56 0.40 -12.86
CA SER A 217 -24.56 0.51 -11.79
C SER A 217 -24.12 -0.22 -10.52
N TYR A 218 -23.35 -1.30 -10.68
CA TYR A 218 -22.74 -2.09 -9.62
C TYR A 218 -21.33 -2.49 -10.04
N LEU A 219 -20.46 -2.68 -9.07
CA LEU A 219 -19.12 -3.23 -9.23
C LEU A 219 -19.04 -4.54 -8.45
N VAL A 220 -18.46 -5.58 -9.05
CA VAL A 220 -18.03 -6.79 -8.33
C VAL A 220 -16.50 -6.75 -8.31
N LEU A 221 -15.93 -6.66 -7.12
CA LEU A 221 -14.50 -6.53 -6.89
C LEU A 221 -13.94 -7.88 -6.43
N THR A 222 -12.73 -8.19 -6.88
CA THR A 222 -11.93 -9.30 -6.37
C THR A 222 -10.62 -8.75 -5.87
N ALA A 223 -10.29 -9.02 -4.62
CA ALA A 223 -9.09 -8.55 -3.95
C ALA A 223 -8.38 -9.71 -3.23
N GLU A 224 -7.06 -9.61 -3.10
CA GLU A 224 -6.21 -10.55 -2.36
C GLU A 224 -5.46 -9.79 -1.27
N PRO A 225 -5.34 -10.34 -0.04
CA PRO A 225 -4.56 -9.72 1.02
C PRO A 225 -3.12 -9.47 0.61
N LEU A 226 -2.54 -8.36 1.08
CA LEU A 226 -1.10 -8.13 1.02
C LEU A 226 -0.49 -8.51 2.37
N ALA A 227 0.33 -9.55 2.38
CA ALA A 227 0.94 -10.12 3.60
C ALA A 227 2.09 -9.27 4.17
N TYR A 228 1.85 -7.98 4.42
CA TYR A 228 2.88 -7.02 4.85
C TYR A 228 3.67 -7.47 6.09
N ARG A 229 3.04 -8.22 7.01
CA ARG A 229 3.70 -8.75 8.21
C ARG A 229 4.78 -9.78 7.86
N GLU A 230 4.48 -10.72 6.97
CA GLU A 230 5.43 -11.75 6.53
C GLU A 230 6.61 -11.08 5.80
N TYR A 231 6.32 -10.15 4.89
CA TYR A 231 7.33 -9.36 4.19
C TYR A 231 8.20 -8.50 5.11
N LEU A 232 7.66 -7.99 6.22
CA LEU A 232 8.42 -7.24 7.22
C LEU A 232 9.37 -8.15 7.97
N ASP A 233 8.90 -9.34 8.39
CA ASP A 233 9.72 -10.34 9.07
C ASP A 233 10.88 -10.81 8.19
N GLU A 234 10.62 -11.14 6.93
CA GLU A 234 11.65 -11.49 5.95
C GLU A 234 12.64 -10.34 5.70
N GLY A 235 12.13 -9.11 5.59
CA GLY A 235 12.95 -7.92 5.37
C GLY A 235 13.91 -7.65 6.52
N LEU A 236 13.43 -7.81 7.76
CA LEU A 236 14.26 -7.68 8.97
C LEU A 236 15.26 -8.83 9.10
N GLU A 237 14.85 -10.07 8.82
CA GLU A 237 15.77 -11.21 8.76
C GLU A 237 16.88 -10.97 7.74
N SER A 238 16.53 -10.52 6.53
CA SER A 238 17.49 -10.13 5.50
C SER A 238 18.46 -9.04 5.97
N LEU A 239 17.93 -7.98 6.57
CA LEU A 239 18.71 -6.84 7.06
C LEU A 239 19.76 -7.25 8.11
N PHE A 240 19.40 -8.15 9.03
CA PHE A 240 20.26 -8.56 10.14
C PHE A 240 21.02 -9.89 9.92
N ARG A 241 20.77 -10.57 8.81
CA ARG A 241 21.51 -11.77 8.39
C ARG A 241 22.94 -11.39 7.94
N PRO A 242 23.96 -12.20 8.26
CA PRO A 242 25.33 -11.93 7.82
C PRO A 242 25.44 -11.73 6.32
N ALA A 243 26.27 -10.78 5.89
CA ALA A 243 26.51 -10.52 4.47
C ALA A 243 27.16 -11.70 3.73
N THR A 244 27.81 -12.62 4.45
CA THR A 244 28.30 -13.90 3.91
C THR A 244 27.17 -14.91 3.63
N GLU A 245 25.97 -14.64 4.11
CA GLU A 245 24.76 -15.47 3.97
C GLU A 245 23.67 -14.71 3.19
N ASN A 246 24.06 -13.82 2.28
CA ASN A 246 23.17 -12.97 1.48
C ASN A 246 22.28 -12.03 2.31
N GLY A 247 22.76 -11.57 3.47
CA GLY A 247 22.12 -10.49 4.23
C GLY A 247 22.90 -9.18 4.20
N PHE A 248 22.56 -8.24 5.08
CA PHE A 248 23.16 -6.90 5.10
C PHE A 248 23.98 -6.61 6.37
N TRP A 249 24.17 -7.60 7.24
CA TRP A 249 24.88 -7.43 8.50
C TRP A 249 26.35 -7.81 8.41
N ASP A 250 27.24 -6.97 8.92
CA ASP A 250 28.64 -7.28 9.17
C ASP A 250 28.81 -7.68 10.64
N PRO A 251 28.95 -8.99 10.96
CA PRO A 251 29.08 -9.44 12.34
C PRO A 251 30.44 -9.12 12.95
N ASP A 252 31.47 -8.78 12.17
CA ASP A 252 32.81 -8.48 12.66
C ASP A 252 32.89 -7.01 13.08
N GLU A 253 32.45 -6.11 12.19
CA GLU A 253 32.44 -4.67 12.47
C GLU A 253 31.22 -4.23 13.30
N GLY A 254 30.17 -5.05 13.35
CA GLY A 254 28.93 -4.72 14.08
C GLY A 254 28.14 -3.62 13.42
N LYS A 255 28.05 -3.61 12.08
CA LYS A 255 27.35 -2.59 11.30
C LYS A 255 26.62 -3.18 10.12
N PHE A 256 25.76 -2.39 9.47
CA PHE A 256 25.23 -2.75 8.16
C PHE A 256 26.28 -2.54 7.07
N THR A 257 26.32 -3.44 6.08
CA THR A 257 27.09 -3.27 4.85
C THR A 257 26.45 -2.21 3.96
N ARG A 258 27.17 -1.76 2.94
CA ARG A 258 26.59 -0.86 1.93
C ARG A 258 25.50 -1.57 1.12
N GLY A 259 25.71 -2.82 0.77
CA GLY A 259 24.76 -3.58 -0.02
C GLY A 259 25.27 -4.93 -0.44
N LEU A 260 24.51 -5.55 -1.33
CA LEU A 260 24.86 -6.78 -2.02
C LEU A 260 24.87 -6.52 -3.53
N GLU A 261 25.89 -6.99 -4.24
CA GLU A 261 25.91 -7.05 -5.70
C GLU A 261 25.34 -8.39 -6.15
N TYR A 262 24.78 -8.45 -7.35
CA TYR A 262 24.33 -9.72 -7.93
C TYR A 262 24.83 -9.93 -9.35
N ASP A 263 25.14 -11.19 -9.66
CA ASP A 263 25.31 -11.69 -11.01
C ASP A 263 24.15 -12.62 -11.38
N LEU A 264 23.71 -12.55 -12.65
CA LEU A 264 22.72 -13.48 -13.18
C LEU A 264 23.40 -14.80 -13.57
N VAL A 265 22.98 -15.90 -12.94
CA VAL A 265 23.54 -17.24 -13.13
C VAL A 265 22.57 -18.08 -13.96
N GLY A 266 22.81 -18.16 -15.28
CA GLY A 266 22.05 -19.02 -16.19
C GLY A 266 21.47 -18.30 -17.41
N GLU A 267 20.85 -19.06 -18.31
CA GLU A 267 20.09 -18.53 -19.44
C GLU A 267 18.62 -18.31 -19.03
N GLY A 268 18.39 -17.36 -18.12
CA GLY A 268 17.06 -17.07 -17.57
C GLY A 268 17.08 -16.05 -16.43
N VAL A 269 15.90 -15.60 -16.03
CA VAL A 269 15.68 -14.86 -14.78
C VAL A 269 14.48 -15.49 -14.10
N ARG A 270 14.75 -16.42 -13.19
CA ARG A 270 13.81 -17.07 -12.28
C ARG A 270 14.33 -16.92 -10.84
N PRO A 271 13.48 -17.14 -9.82
CA PRO A 271 13.94 -17.29 -8.45
C PRO A 271 15.10 -18.30 -8.38
N GLY A 272 16.21 -17.90 -7.76
CA GLY A 272 17.43 -18.72 -7.66
C GLY A 272 18.49 -18.50 -8.76
N ASP A 273 18.23 -17.66 -9.77
CA ASP A 273 19.20 -17.33 -10.83
C ASP A 273 20.15 -16.17 -10.43
N PHE A 274 20.28 -15.84 -9.15
CA PHE A 274 21.11 -14.73 -8.66
C PHE A 274 22.24 -15.25 -7.77
N ALA A 275 23.48 -14.94 -8.11
CA ALA A 275 24.62 -15.07 -7.21
C ALA A 275 24.88 -13.72 -6.55
N TRP A 276 24.62 -13.65 -5.25
CA TRP A 276 24.84 -12.45 -4.45
C TRP A 276 26.27 -12.41 -3.89
N SER A 277 26.85 -11.22 -3.86
CA SER A 277 28.16 -10.97 -3.25
C SER A 277 28.12 -9.68 -2.44
N ARG A 278 28.99 -9.57 -1.44
CA ARG A 278 29.02 -8.42 -0.54
C ARG A 278 29.68 -7.22 -1.21
N ASP A 279 29.07 -6.03 -1.09
CA ASP A 279 29.70 -4.75 -1.43
C ASP A 279 30.43 -4.19 -0.19
N ASP A 280 31.76 -4.26 -0.24
CA ASP A 280 32.66 -3.76 0.82
C ASP A 280 32.88 -2.25 0.80
N GLY A 281 32.28 -1.52 -0.14
CA GLY A 281 32.39 -0.07 -0.21
C GLY A 281 31.80 0.60 1.04
N VAL A 282 32.51 1.58 1.60
CA VAL A 282 31.96 2.41 2.68
C VAL A 282 31.36 3.67 2.08
N LEU A 283 30.04 3.84 2.25
CA LEU A 283 29.34 5.07 1.93
C LEU A 283 28.42 5.45 3.10
N TRP A 284 28.71 6.58 3.74
CA TRP A 284 28.06 7.08 4.96
C TRP A 284 26.55 7.39 4.84
N ARG A 285 25.91 7.12 3.70
CA ARG A 285 24.45 7.23 3.53
C ARG A 285 23.70 5.91 3.67
N TYR A 286 24.36 4.76 3.48
CA TYR A 286 23.67 3.47 3.35
C TYR A 286 23.30 2.88 4.71
N ALA A 287 24.32 2.63 5.53
CA ALA A 287 24.14 2.02 6.82
C ALA A 287 23.36 2.89 7.83
N PRO A 288 23.51 4.23 7.87
CA PRO A 288 22.64 5.07 8.71
C PRO A 288 21.16 4.97 8.36
N PHE A 289 20.84 4.90 7.07
CA PHE A 289 19.44 4.77 6.62
C PHE A 289 18.85 3.40 6.97
N ALA A 290 19.65 2.33 6.86
CA ALA A 290 19.29 1.00 7.32
C ALA A 290 19.01 0.98 8.83
N LEU A 291 19.87 1.65 9.62
CA LEU A 291 19.71 1.77 11.06
C LEU A 291 18.47 2.60 11.46
N MET A 292 18.20 3.70 10.76
CA MET A 292 16.96 4.48 10.92
C MET A 292 15.73 3.60 10.74
N GLY A 293 15.66 2.81 9.67
CA GLY A 293 14.53 1.93 9.43
C GLY A 293 14.37 0.82 10.48
N ALA A 294 15.48 0.22 10.92
CA ALA A 294 15.45 -0.75 12.00
C ALA A 294 14.95 -0.15 13.33
N LEU A 295 15.34 1.08 13.66
CA LEU A 295 14.91 1.74 14.88
C LEU A 295 13.45 2.20 14.81
N GLN A 296 12.97 2.67 13.67
CA GLN A 296 11.53 2.94 13.49
C GLN A 296 10.67 1.69 13.64
N TRP A 297 11.11 0.55 13.10
CA TRP A 297 10.45 -0.72 13.39
C TRP A 297 10.47 -1.02 14.89
N ARG A 298 11.65 -0.92 15.52
CA ARG A 298 11.85 -1.29 16.92
C ARG A 298 11.02 -0.44 17.90
N THR A 299 10.79 0.83 17.61
CA THR A 299 9.97 1.73 18.44
C THR A 299 8.48 1.67 18.11
N SER A 300 8.08 1.01 17.03
CA SER A 300 6.68 0.87 16.63
C SER A 300 5.91 -0.17 17.46
N ALA A 301 4.59 -0.20 17.31
CA ALA A 301 3.72 -1.19 17.95
C ALA A 301 3.91 -2.64 17.44
N VAL A 302 4.60 -2.83 16.31
CA VAL A 302 4.97 -4.16 15.77
C VAL A 302 6.45 -4.49 15.99
N GLY A 303 7.18 -3.63 16.71
CA GLY A 303 8.57 -3.84 17.10
C GLY A 303 8.72 -4.86 18.23
N ASP A 304 9.83 -5.58 18.24
CA ASP A 304 10.23 -6.49 19.33
C ASP A 304 11.75 -6.48 19.57
N GLU A 305 12.20 -7.20 20.59
CA GLU A 305 13.59 -7.17 21.07
C GLU A 305 14.56 -8.10 20.30
N ARG A 306 14.10 -8.85 19.29
CA ARG A 306 14.87 -9.96 18.69
C ARG A 306 16.20 -9.53 18.04
N TYR A 307 16.32 -8.25 17.67
CA TYR A 307 17.51 -7.68 17.04
C TYR A 307 18.24 -6.63 17.88
N ASP A 308 17.83 -6.42 19.14
CA ASP A 308 18.35 -5.35 20.00
C ASP A 308 19.87 -5.35 20.13
N GLU A 309 20.48 -6.53 20.29
CA GLU A 309 21.94 -6.64 20.40
C GLU A 309 22.65 -6.15 19.12
N ARG A 310 22.11 -6.47 17.95
CA ARG A 310 22.69 -6.01 16.67
C ARG A 310 22.48 -4.51 16.50
N ILE A 311 21.32 -3.98 16.89
CA ILE A 311 21.04 -2.54 16.84
C ILE A 311 22.01 -1.78 17.77
N ARG A 312 22.23 -2.25 19.01
CA ARG A 312 23.20 -1.65 19.95
C ARG A 312 24.61 -1.65 19.38
N ARG A 313 25.04 -2.73 18.73
CA ARG A 313 26.35 -2.81 18.07
C ARG A 313 26.47 -1.81 16.91
N ALA A 314 25.42 -1.65 16.10
CA ALA A 314 25.39 -0.66 15.03
C ALA A 314 25.49 0.78 15.55
N LEU A 315 24.73 1.10 16.61
CA LEU A 315 24.81 2.39 17.29
C LEU A 315 26.21 2.65 17.82
N ALA A 316 26.81 1.68 18.53
CA ALA A 316 28.17 1.79 19.06
C ALA A 316 29.23 1.95 17.96
N TYR A 317 29.05 1.30 16.80
CA TYR A 317 29.93 1.49 15.63
C TYR A 317 29.90 2.95 15.15
N PHE A 318 28.71 3.56 15.02
CA PHE A 318 28.60 4.94 14.57
C PHE A 318 29.09 5.93 15.62
N GLU A 319 28.70 5.75 16.87
CA GLU A 319 29.15 6.56 18.01
C GLU A 319 30.68 6.65 18.05
N GLY A 320 31.40 5.52 17.91
CA GLY A 320 32.86 5.50 17.87
C GLY A 320 33.50 6.07 16.59
N ARG A 321 32.71 6.54 15.62
CA ARG A 321 33.18 7.06 14.33
C ARG A 321 32.74 8.49 14.03
N ILE A 322 31.81 9.06 14.79
CA ILE A 322 31.31 10.42 14.58
C ILE A 322 32.49 11.41 14.56
N ASP A 323 33.30 11.47 15.61
CA ASP A 323 34.49 12.36 15.70
C ASP A 323 35.44 12.28 14.48
N LEU A 324 35.54 11.10 13.86
CA LEU A 324 36.51 10.83 12.79
C LEU A 324 35.96 11.02 11.38
N ALA A 325 34.64 10.94 11.22
CA ALA A 325 34.00 10.81 9.91
C ALA A 325 32.90 11.84 9.66
N LEU A 326 32.50 12.63 10.66
CA LEU A 326 31.37 13.56 10.58
C LEU A 326 31.51 14.55 9.40
N ASP A 327 32.71 15.09 9.18
CA ASP A 327 33.02 15.97 8.03
C ASP A 327 32.81 15.29 6.67
N GLU A 328 32.93 13.96 6.59
CA GLU A 328 32.73 13.18 5.37
C GLU A 328 31.27 12.75 5.17
N MET A 329 30.44 12.81 6.21
CA MET A 329 29.05 12.38 6.13
C MET A 329 28.21 13.42 5.36
N PRO A 330 27.46 12.99 4.33
CA PRO A 330 26.50 13.87 3.68
C PRO A 330 25.28 14.10 4.59
N SER A 331 24.44 15.09 4.29
CA SER A 331 23.14 15.28 4.94
C SER A 331 22.27 14.02 4.88
N TYR A 332 22.37 13.28 3.78
CA TYR A 332 21.76 11.96 3.58
C TYR A 332 22.28 10.84 4.51
N GLY A 333 23.41 11.05 5.19
CA GLY A 333 23.91 10.17 6.24
C GLY A 333 23.55 10.68 7.63
N ILE A 334 23.76 11.98 7.85
CA ILE A 334 23.59 12.62 9.16
C ILE A 334 22.13 12.63 9.59
N GLY A 335 21.21 13.06 8.73
CA GLY A 335 19.78 13.13 9.07
C GLY A 335 19.19 11.80 9.54
N PRO A 336 19.37 10.70 8.78
CA PRO A 336 18.97 9.37 9.24
C PRO A 336 19.66 8.91 10.53
N LEU A 337 20.93 9.28 10.75
CA LEU A 337 21.64 8.94 11.97
C LEU A 337 21.12 9.72 13.18
N THR A 338 20.79 11.00 13.03
CA THR A 338 20.10 11.80 14.05
C THR A 338 18.77 11.17 14.42
N CYS A 339 17.96 10.76 13.43
CA CYS A 339 16.71 10.04 13.65
C CYS A 339 16.93 8.74 14.45
N ALA A 340 17.90 7.93 14.03
CA ALA A 340 18.26 6.69 14.71
C ALA A 340 18.65 6.92 16.17
N PHE A 341 19.59 7.82 16.46
CA PHE A 341 20.00 8.08 17.85
C PHE A 341 18.87 8.66 18.70
N ALA A 342 18.03 9.53 18.14
CA ALA A 342 16.86 10.03 18.85
C ALA A 342 15.89 8.88 19.21
N LEU A 343 15.57 7.99 18.26
CA LEU A 343 14.70 6.83 18.50
C LEU A 343 15.30 5.80 19.47
N ALA A 344 16.63 5.64 19.44
CA ALA A 344 17.32 4.70 20.31
C ALA A 344 17.17 5.03 21.79
N ASP A 345 16.96 6.30 22.14
CA ASP A 345 16.75 6.77 23.52
C ASP A 345 15.46 6.19 24.13
N ASP A 346 14.44 5.92 23.31
CA ASP A 346 13.16 5.37 23.79
C ASP A 346 13.27 3.89 24.21
N VAL A 347 14.25 3.15 23.67
CA VAL A 347 14.31 1.68 23.75
C VAL A 347 15.60 1.15 24.36
N PHE A 348 16.64 1.97 24.47
CA PHE A 348 17.94 1.56 25.04
C PHE A 348 18.43 2.54 26.07
N ASP A 349 19.04 2.01 27.13
CA ASP A 349 19.76 2.82 28.11
C ASP A 349 20.98 3.51 27.48
N GLY A 350 21.27 4.74 27.92
CA GLY A 350 22.43 5.53 27.52
C GLY A 350 22.05 6.96 27.18
N ASP A 351 23.06 7.82 26.97
CA ASP A 351 22.83 9.20 26.54
C ASP A 351 22.83 9.28 25.01
N ARG A 352 21.79 8.69 24.39
CA ARG A 352 21.69 8.63 22.92
C ARG A 352 21.27 9.96 22.33
N LEU A 353 20.51 10.75 23.08
CA LEU A 353 20.14 12.11 22.70
C LEU A 353 21.35 13.05 22.58
N ALA A 354 22.37 12.94 23.43
CA ALA A 354 23.58 13.76 23.28
C ALA A 354 24.25 13.55 21.90
N VAL A 355 24.31 12.31 21.42
CA VAL A 355 24.86 12.00 20.10
C VAL A 355 23.97 12.57 18.98
N ALA A 356 22.65 12.48 19.12
CA ALA A 356 21.72 13.08 18.16
C ALA A 356 21.86 14.62 18.11
N HIS A 357 22.08 15.27 19.26
CA HIS A 357 22.36 16.70 19.36
C HIS A 357 23.67 17.09 18.67
N GLU A 358 24.76 16.36 18.89
CA GLU A 358 26.04 16.61 18.24
C GLU A 358 25.91 16.57 16.70
N LEU A 359 25.19 15.56 16.20
CA LEU A 359 24.87 15.44 14.76
C LEU A 359 24.01 16.61 14.26
N PHE A 360 23.05 17.06 15.06
CA PHE A 360 22.21 18.22 14.75
C PHE A 360 23.05 19.50 14.67
N GLU A 361 23.88 19.80 15.68
CA GLU A 361 24.71 21.01 15.72
C GLU A 361 25.63 21.08 14.50
N HIS A 362 26.34 19.98 14.19
CA HIS A 362 27.18 19.90 13.01
C HIS A 362 26.40 20.12 11.70
N ALA A 363 25.22 19.51 11.57
CA ALA A 363 24.42 19.65 10.37
C ALA A 363 23.86 21.07 10.21
N HIS A 364 23.40 21.68 11.31
CA HIS A 364 22.81 23.02 11.31
C HIS A 364 23.84 24.08 10.89
N GLU A 365 25.11 23.94 11.28
CA GLU A 365 26.17 24.86 10.86
C GLU A 365 26.60 24.69 9.40
N ARG A 366 26.34 23.52 8.79
CA ARG A 366 26.95 23.11 7.52
C ARG A 366 26.00 23.13 6.33
N PHE A 367 24.72 22.83 6.53
CA PHE A 367 23.75 22.64 5.44
C PHE A 367 22.69 23.74 5.44
N ASP A 368 22.30 24.17 4.25
CA ASP A 368 21.41 25.31 4.01
C ASP A 368 20.16 24.92 3.20
N PHE A 369 19.86 23.63 3.13
CA PHE A 369 18.75 23.08 2.35
C PHE A 369 18.79 23.40 0.85
N SER A 370 19.98 23.69 0.30
CA SER A 370 20.20 23.85 -1.14
C SER A 370 20.09 22.54 -1.92
N HIS A 371 20.22 21.38 -1.26
CA HIS A 371 20.15 20.06 -1.88
C HIS A 371 18.93 19.29 -1.40
N ALA A 372 18.28 18.54 -2.30
CA ALA A 372 17.08 17.77 -1.95
C ALA A 372 17.30 16.73 -0.84
N GLU A 373 18.54 16.23 -0.70
CA GLU A 373 18.91 15.26 0.35
C GLU A 373 18.94 15.90 1.74
N ASP A 374 19.09 17.22 1.83
CA ASP A 374 19.08 17.96 3.09
C ASP A 374 17.72 17.91 3.78
N ALA A 375 16.64 17.60 3.05
CA ALA A 375 15.32 17.35 3.63
C ALA A 375 15.33 16.22 4.67
N LEU A 376 16.28 15.28 4.59
CA LEU A 376 16.44 14.23 5.60
C LEU A 376 17.04 14.73 6.91
N LEU A 377 17.69 15.90 6.92
CA LEU A 377 18.07 16.59 8.15
C LEU A 377 16.82 17.03 8.90
N ALA A 378 15.89 17.73 8.22
CA ALA A 378 14.61 18.12 8.81
C ALA A 378 13.84 16.90 9.35
N TYR A 379 13.90 15.78 8.63
CA TYR A 379 13.34 14.51 9.10
C TYR A 379 13.97 14.05 10.43
N GLY A 380 15.31 13.95 10.50
CA GLY A 380 16.01 13.55 11.73
C GLY A 380 15.82 14.53 12.89
N TRP A 381 15.89 15.83 12.61
CA TRP A 381 15.69 16.90 13.59
C TRP A 381 14.28 16.87 14.18
N SER A 382 13.27 16.45 13.41
CA SER A 382 11.90 16.28 13.92
C SER A 382 11.84 15.25 15.05
N TYR A 383 12.51 14.11 14.90
CA TYR A 383 12.55 13.07 15.94
C TYR A 383 13.36 13.51 17.17
N LEU A 384 14.41 14.30 16.96
CA LEU A 384 15.15 14.93 18.05
C LEU A 384 14.28 15.92 18.81
N ALA A 385 13.58 16.83 18.12
CA ALA A 385 12.72 17.85 18.71
C ALA A 385 11.58 17.28 19.56
N GLU A 386 11.04 16.11 19.20
CA GLU A 386 10.00 15.45 20.01
C GLU A 386 10.52 14.91 21.35
N ARG A 387 11.83 14.69 21.47
CA ARG A 387 12.48 14.05 22.63
C ARG A 387 13.32 15.02 23.46
N ALA A 388 13.87 16.03 22.82
CA ALA A 388 14.68 17.07 23.43
C ALA A 388 13.84 18.34 23.65
N ASP A 389 13.80 18.82 24.89
CA ASP A 389 13.27 20.15 25.22
C ASP A 389 14.31 21.23 24.86
N ASP A 390 14.57 21.39 23.55
CA ASP A 390 15.56 22.32 23.02
C ASP A 390 14.92 23.28 22.01
N SER A 391 14.79 24.54 22.42
CA SER A 391 14.25 25.61 21.59
C SER A 391 15.05 25.83 20.31
N THR A 392 16.36 25.61 20.31
CA THR A 392 17.22 25.78 19.13
C THR A 392 16.89 24.74 18.07
N VAL A 393 16.62 23.49 18.46
CA VAL A 393 16.19 22.44 17.51
C VAL A 393 14.81 22.79 16.93
N HIS A 394 13.86 23.26 17.75
CA HIS A 394 12.54 23.67 17.28
C HIS A 394 12.56 24.90 16.34
N GLU A 395 13.42 25.88 16.62
CA GLU A 395 13.64 27.05 15.76
C GLU A 395 14.24 26.62 14.41
N ALA A 396 15.30 25.82 14.43
CA ALA A 396 15.93 25.28 13.22
C ALA A 396 14.97 24.42 12.39
N LEU A 397 14.10 23.64 13.03
CA LEU A 397 13.07 22.85 12.35
C LEU A 397 12.03 23.74 11.67
N SER A 398 11.60 24.82 12.33
CA SER A 398 10.68 25.80 11.77
C SER A 398 11.28 26.52 10.56
N GLU A 399 12.56 26.85 10.61
CA GLU A 399 13.30 27.41 9.47
C GLU A 399 13.41 26.41 8.32
N ALA A 400 13.72 25.14 8.61
CA ALA A 400 13.81 24.08 7.62
C ALA A 400 12.48 23.86 6.87
N VAL A 401 11.34 23.93 7.57
CA VAL A 401 10.01 23.86 6.93
C VAL A 401 9.84 24.98 5.89
N TRP A 402 10.22 26.20 6.26
CA TRP A 402 10.15 27.34 5.35
C TRP A 402 11.07 27.16 4.14
N GLU A 403 12.34 26.80 4.37
CA GLU A 403 13.35 26.59 3.33
C GLU A 403 12.93 25.51 2.33
N LEU A 404 12.48 24.35 2.82
CA LEU A 404 12.00 23.27 1.97
C LEU A 404 10.76 23.68 1.16
N ASN A 405 9.83 24.39 1.79
CA ASN A 405 8.63 24.87 1.12
C ASN A 405 8.93 25.92 0.05
N ASP A 406 9.91 26.81 0.26
CA ASP A 406 10.31 27.80 -0.75
C ASP A 406 10.83 27.16 -2.05
N ARG A 407 11.33 25.91 -1.97
CA ARG A 407 11.75 25.14 -3.15
C ARG A 407 10.56 24.60 -3.96
N LEU A 408 9.34 24.67 -3.46
CA LEU A 408 8.16 24.18 -4.16
C LEU A 408 7.75 25.11 -5.31
N THR A 409 7.74 24.55 -6.51
CA THR A 409 7.23 25.27 -7.68
C THR A 409 5.71 25.23 -7.76
N GLY A 410 5.11 26.19 -8.47
CA GLY A 410 3.67 26.19 -8.78
C GLY A 410 3.18 24.96 -9.55
N HIS A 411 4.09 24.13 -10.07
CA HIS A 411 3.78 22.89 -10.77
C HIS A 411 3.72 21.65 -9.87
N GLY A 412 3.91 21.78 -8.55
CA GLY A 412 3.88 20.65 -7.61
C GLY A 412 5.14 19.79 -7.68
N VAL A 413 6.30 20.43 -7.76
CA VAL A 413 7.63 19.78 -7.77
C VAL A 413 8.59 20.66 -6.98
N PHE A 414 9.40 20.06 -6.11
CA PHE A 414 10.51 20.74 -5.44
C PHE A 414 11.71 20.91 -6.38
N VAL A 415 12.30 22.10 -6.41
CA VAL A 415 13.48 22.41 -7.22
C VAL A 415 14.60 22.94 -6.32
N PHE A 416 15.57 22.06 -6.09
CA PHE A 416 16.82 22.30 -5.39
C PHE A 416 17.96 22.60 -6.38
N GLU A 417 19.12 23.00 -5.87
CA GLU A 417 20.28 23.37 -6.69
C GLU A 417 20.97 22.16 -7.33
N ASN A 418 20.80 20.98 -6.74
CA ASN A 418 21.39 19.76 -7.27
C ASN A 418 20.65 19.23 -8.51
N HIS A 419 21.44 18.77 -9.49
CA HIS A 419 20.94 18.25 -10.77
C HIS A 419 19.99 17.04 -10.65
N THR A 420 19.94 16.40 -9.48
CA THR A 420 19.10 15.25 -9.19
C THR A 420 17.73 15.62 -8.62
N THR A 421 17.47 16.90 -8.32
CA THR A 421 16.25 17.38 -7.66
C THR A 421 14.94 16.81 -8.22
N ARG A 422 14.83 16.66 -9.54
CA ARG A 422 13.59 16.21 -10.20
C ARG A 422 13.32 14.72 -10.04
N ARG A 423 14.30 13.94 -9.61
CA ARG A 423 14.17 12.49 -9.44
C ARG A 423 13.12 12.16 -8.40
N HIS A 424 12.39 11.07 -8.62
CA HIS A 424 11.39 10.52 -7.70
C HIS A 424 11.88 10.43 -6.26
N GLN A 425 13.00 9.74 -6.05
CA GLN A 425 13.66 9.64 -4.74
C GLN A 425 13.78 11.00 -4.02
N ASN A 426 14.29 12.02 -4.70
CA ASN A 426 14.51 13.35 -4.12
C ASN A 426 13.20 14.10 -3.81
N GLN A 427 12.17 13.93 -4.65
CA GLN A 427 10.85 14.47 -4.35
C GLN A 427 10.25 13.81 -3.12
N MET A 428 10.43 12.50 -2.96
CA MET A 428 9.93 11.78 -1.79
C MET A 428 10.67 12.22 -0.52
N TYR A 429 12.00 12.37 -0.54
CA TYR A 429 12.74 12.90 0.62
C TYR A 429 12.29 14.29 1.05
N ALA A 430 12.06 15.19 0.08
CA ALA A 430 11.49 16.49 0.37
C ALA A 430 10.09 16.38 1.00
N CYS A 431 9.25 15.45 0.53
CA CYS A 431 7.94 15.20 1.13
C CYS A 431 8.06 14.66 2.57
N TRP A 432 8.98 13.73 2.85
CA TRP A 432 9.18 13.18 4.20
C TRP A 432 9.61 14.26 5.17
N GLY A 433 10.66 14.99 4.81
CA GLY A 433 11.23 16.05 5.63
C GLY A 433 10.20 17.15 5.90
N LEU A 434 9.55 17.66 4.85
CA LEU A 434 8.57 18.73 4.98
C LEU A 434 7.33 18.31 5.78
N ALA A 435 6.75 17.14 5.49
CA ALA A 435 5.55 16.69 6.19
C ALA A 435 5.81 16.46 7.69
N ARG A 436 6.86 15.70 8.02
CA ARG A 436 7.24 15.42 9.41
C ARG A 436 7.56 16.71 10.17
N ALA A 437 8.42 17.55 9.60
CA ALA A 437 8.84 18.80 10.23
C ALA A 437 7.67 19.77 10.43
N ALA A 438 6.78 19.91 9.44
CA ALA A 438 5.59 20.74 9.56
C ALA A 438 4.63 20.22 10.65
N GLY A 439 4.48 18.90 10.77
CA GLY A 439 3.69 18.28 11.84
C GLY A 439 4.25 18.59 13.23
N VAL A 440 5.54 18.32 13.44
CA VAL A 440 6.21 18.53 14.74
C VAL A 440 6.32 20.01 15.11
N ALA A 441 6.58 20.89 14.14
CA ALA A 441 6.64 22.34 14.37
C ALA A 441 5.26 23.00 14.51
N GLY A 442 4.15 22.25 14.33
CA GLY A 442 2.79 22.80 14.35
C GLY A 442 2.46 23.72 13.18
N GLN A 443 3.21 23.63 12.08
CA GLN A 443 3.05 24.45 10.88
C GLN A 443 2.29 23.70 9.77
N THR A 444 1.17 23.08 10.14
CA THR A 444 0.41 22.16 9.26
C THR A 444 -0.15 22.81 7.99
N GLY A 445 -0.16 24.15 7.90
CA GLY A 445 -0.49 24.87 6.66
C GLY A 445 0.42 24.54 5.47
N TYR A 446 1.60 23.96 5.70
CA TYR A 446 2.49 23.48 4.64
C TYR A 446 2.20 22.04 4.17
N VAL A 447 1.34 21.29 4.87
CA VAL A 447 1.04 19.88 4.54
C VAL A 447 0.27 19.77 3.22
N GLU A 448 -0.60 20.74 2.90
CA GLU A 448 -1.31 20.80 1.60
C GLU A 448 -0.33 20.79 0.41
N ASN A 449 0.83 21.45 0.57
CA ASN A 449 1.85 21.50 -0.46
C ASN A 449 2.51 20.13 -0.71
N VAL A 450 2.67 19.31 0.32
CA VAL A 450 3.11 17.92 0.18
C VAL A 450 2.05 17.13 -0.60
N GLY A 451 0.78 17.29 -0.26
CA GLY A 451 -0.35 16.68 -0.98
C GLY A 451 -0.32 16.97 -2.48
N ARG A 452 -0.04 18.23 -2.87
CA ARG A 452 0.09 18.62 -4.29
C ARG A 452 1.22 17.91 -5.03
N VAL A 453 2.34 17.63 -4.35
CA VAL A 453 3.48 16.89 -4.92
C VAL A 453 3.14 15.41 -5.05
N LEU A 454 2.44 14.84 -4.06
CA LEU A 454 1.96 13.45 -4.09
C LEU A 454 0.92 13.25 -5.20
N ASP A 455 -0.07 14.13 -5.34
CA ASP A 455 -1.05 14.10 -6.44
C ASP A 455 -0.34 14.11 -7.80
N ARG A 456 0.62 15.04 -8.00
CA ARG A 456 1.40 15.07 -9.24
C ARG A 456 2.18 13.78 -9.45
N THR A 457 2.76 13.24 -8.38
CA THR A 457 3.55 12.00 -8.44
C THR A 457 2.69 10.84 -8.91
N VAL A 458 1.48 10.69 -8.35
CA VAL A 458 0.51 9.69 -8.81
C VAL A 458 0.09 9.95 -10.26
N GLU A 459 -0.31 11.18 -10.61
CA GLU A 459 -0.80 11.51 -11.95
C GLU A 459 0.23 11.38 -13.07
N LYS A 460 1.49 11.75 -12.80
CA LYS A 460 2.52 11.93 -13.84
C LYS A 460 3.54 10.80 -13.85
N ARG A 461 3.75 10.11 -12.72
CA ARG A 461 4.83 9.13 -12.57
C ARG A 461 4.33 7.71 -12.35
N MET A 462 3.16 7.52 -11.75
CA MET A 462 2.60 6.18 -11.56
C MET A 462 2.10 5.64 -12.90
N ARG A 463 2.57 4.46 -13.27
CA ARG A 463 2.08 3.71 -14.43
C ARG A 463 0.77 2.99 -14.11
N PRO A 464 0.03 2.48 -15.10
CA PRO A 464 -1.16 1.66 -14.88
C PRO A 464 -0.92 0.42 -14.01
N ASP A 465 0.27 -0.18 -14.08
CA ASP A 465 0.72 -1.32 -13.25
C ASP A 465 1.21 -0.92 -11.85
N GLY A 466 1.06 0.35 -11.44
CA GLY A 466 1.43 0.84 -10.10
C GLY A 466 2.87 1.32 -9.97
N ALA A 467 3.77 0.98 -10.90
CA ALA A 467 5.18 1.36 -10.81
C ALA A 467 5.42 2.86 -11.05
N PHE A 468 6.19 3.50 -10.18
CA PHE A 468 6.72 4.85 -10.43
C PHE A 468 7.91 4.88 -11.39
N ILE A 469 7.84 5.73 -12.42
CA ILE A 469 9.02 6.12 -13.22
C ILE A 469 9.92 7.09 -12.45
N TRP A 470 11.20 7.13 -12.80
CA TRP A 470 12.19 7.95 -12.08
C TRP A 470 11.98 9.47 -12.25
N GLU A 471 11.58 9.95 -13.43
CA GLU A 471 11.44 11.39 -13.70
C GLU A 471 10.33 11.64 -14.74
N ASP A 472 9.73 12.83 -14.69
CA ASP A 472 8.75 13.28 -15.69
C ASP A 472 9.44 13.49 -17.05
N VAL A 473 9.14 12.61 -18.02
CA VAL A 473 9.72 12.70 -19.37
C VAL A 473 8.73 13.34 -20.36
N PRO A 474 9.14 14.32 -21.18
CA PRO A 474 8.31 14.83 -22.27
C PRO A 474 7.92 13.72 -23.27
N ALA A 475 6.69 13.77 -23.80
CA ALA A 475 6.18 12.75 -24.73
C ALA A 475 7.06 12.56 -25.99
N THR A 476 7.72 13.62 -26.45
CA THR A 476 8.63 13.58 -27.60
C THR A 476 9.87 12.73 -27.34
N GLN A 477 10.43 12.78 -26.13
CA GLN A 477 11.58 11.96 -25.74
C GLN A 477 11.19 10.49 -25.62
N ARG A 478 9.99 10.19 -25.06
CA ARG A 478 9.44 8.83 -25.03
C ARG A 478 9.27 8.24 -26.42
N ALA A 479 8.69 8.99 -27.35
CA ALA A 479 8.52 8.55 -28.74
C ALA A 479 9.86 8.29 -29.46
N ARG A 480 10.85 9.18 -29.26
CA ARG A 480 12.20 9.00 -29.82
C ARG A 480 12.87 7.75 -29.25
N ARG A 481 12.73 7.48 -27.96
CA ARG A 481 13.28 6.28 -27.31
C ARG A 481 12.64 5.00 -27.86
N ALA A 482 11.32 4.97 -28.04
CA ALA A 482 10.64 3.83 -28.64
C ALA A 482 11.22 3.47 -30.03
N ALA A 483 11.63 4.47 -30.82
CA ALA A 483 12.27 4.26 -32.12
C ALA A 483 13.73 3.75 -32.03
N THR A 484 14.49 4.16 -31.02
CA THR A 484 15.93 3.82 -30.87
C THR A 484 16.21 2.63 -29.96
N LYS A 485 15.19 2.11 -29.26
CA LYS A 485 15.29 1.00 -28.29
C LYS A 485 15.94 -0.27 -28.84
N ARG A 486 15.76 -0.58 -30.13
CA ARG A 486 16.35 -1.77 -30.79
C ARG A 486 17.87 -1.71 -30.97
N LEU A 487 18.50 -0.56 -30.73
CA LEU A 487 19.93 -0.36 -30.97
C LEU A 487 20.83 -0.80 -29.79
N GLY A 488 20.26 -1.39 -28.74
CA GLY A 488 21.04 -1.99 -27.64
C GLY A 488 21.73 -1.00 -26.70
N PHE A 489 21.43 0.30 -26.81
CA PHE A 489 21.98 1.31 -25.90
C PHE A 489 21.51 1.11 -24.47
N ARG A 490 22.38 1.49 -23.51
CA ARG A 490 22.05 1.61 -22.09
C ARG A 490 20.70 2.31 -21.91
N PRO A 491 19.79 1.76 -21.09
CA PRO A 491 18.53 2.43 -20.80
C PRO A 491 18.78 3.81 -20.19
N PRO A 492 18.10 4.87 -20.65
CA PRO A 492 18.07 6.14 -19.95
C PRO A 492 17.45 5.97 -18.56
N HIS A 493 17.75 6.87 -17.62
CA HIS A 493 17.31 6.76 -16.23
C HIS A 493 15.79 6.69 -16.06
N TRP A 494 15.01 7.30 -16.96
CA TRP A 494 13.55 7.18 -16.90
C TRP A 494 12.98 5.84 -17.37
N ASP A 495 13.80 4.96 -17.96
CA ASP A 495 13.39 3.59 -18.30
C ASP A 495 13.52 2.64 -17.08
N PHE A 496 13.98 3.11 -15.91
CA PHE A 496 14.10 2.29 -14.70
C PHE A 496 12.89 2.47 -13.77
N LEU A 497 12.42 1.33 -13.25
CA LEU A 497 11.36 1.19 -12.27
C LEU A 497 11.99 0.58 -11.02
N TYR A 498 12.11 1.34 -9.93
CA TYR A 498 12.77 0.88 -8.72
C TYR A 498 11.76 0.42 -7.67
N SER A 499 12.06 -0.67 -6.97
CA SER A 499 11.26 -1.10 -5.80
C SER A 499 11.35 -0.08 -4.67
N CYS A 500 12.55 0.48 -4.43
CA CYS A 500 12.73 1.51 -3.40
C CYS A 500 11.87 2.76 -3.65
N HIS A 501 11.58 3.11 -4.91
CA HIS A 501 10.70 4.23 -5.23
C HIS A 501 9.26 4.02 -4.75
N GLN A 502 8.77 2.77 -4.74
CA GLN A 502 7.45 2.44 -4.22
C GLN A 502 7.44 2.66 -2.71
N THR A 503 8.43 2.08 -1.99
CA THR A 503 8.57 2.26 -0.54
C THR A 503 8.77 3.72 -0.16
N PHE A 504 9.46 4.51 -0.99
CA PHE A 504 9.65 5.92 -0.72
C PHE A 504 8.36 6.72 -0.82
N PHE A 505 7.49 6.34 -1.75
CA PHE A 505 6.16 6.92 -1.84
C PHE A 505 5.31 6.56 -0.63
N VAL A 506 5.31 5.29 -0.20
CA VAL A 506 4.58 4.87 1.01
C VAL A 506 5.00 5.66 2.24
N ASN A 507 6.31 5.80 2.47
CA ASN A 507 6.83 6.60 3.59
C ASN A 507 6.40 8.08 3.47
N ALA A 508 6.38 8.66 2.27
CA ALA A 508 5.93 10.04 2.08
C ALA A 508 4.45 10.23 2.40
N VAL A 509 3.61 9.27 1.98
CA VAL A 509 2.18 9.28 2.28
C VAL A 509 1.92 9.08 3.78
N ALA A 510 2.68 8.20 4.44
CA ALA A 510 2.58 7.99 5.88
C ALA A 510 2.89 9.28 6.66
N GLU A 511 3.97 9.99 6.31
CA GLU A 511 4.31 11.26 6.97
C GLU A 511 3.30 12.37 6.66
N TYR A 512 2.78 12.42 5.42
CA TYR A 512 1.70 13.33 5.05
C TYR A 512 0.45 13.09 5.90
N ALA A 513 0.03 11.83 6.05
CA ALA A 513 -1.12 11.46 6.87
C ALA A 513 -0.88 11.77 8.36
N ALA A 514 0.30 11.44 8.90
CA ALA A 514 0.67 11.77 10.29
C ALA A 514 0.60 13.28 10.59
N ALA A 515 0.93 14.12 9.60
CA ALA A 515 0.88 15.56 9.72
C ALA A 515 -0.53 16.17 9.55
N GLY A 516 -1.56 15.33 9.39
CA GLY A 516 -2.96 15.77 9.23
C GLY A 516 -3.37 16.00 7.77
N GLY A 517 -2.71 15.34 6.82
CA GLY A 517 -3.08 15.38 5.42
C GLY A 517 -4.48 14.80 5.14
N GLU A 518 -5.33 15.53 4.41
CA GLU A 518 -6.73 15.15 4.15
C GLU A 518 -6.93 14.28 2.89
N ARG A 519 -5.94 14.21 2.00
CA ARG A 519 -6.05 13.50 0.72
C ARG A 519 -5.81 12.00 0.92
N ASP A 520 -6.77 11.17 0.51
CA ASP A 520 -6.62 9.71 0.47
C ASP A 520 -5.69 9.29 -0.68
N PHE A 521 -4.58 8.65 -0.32
CA PHE A 521 -3.60 8.07 -1.25
C PHE A 521 -3.52 6.54 -1.13
N ASP A 522 -4.37 5.90 -0.35
CA ASP A 522 -4.28 4.46 -0.09
C ASP A 522 -4.44 3.61 -1.34
N PRO A 523 -5.36 3.92 -2.29
CA PRO A 523 -5.41 3.18 -3.55
C PRO A 523 -4.11 3.28 -4.35
N ALA A 524 -3.39 4.41 -4.25
CA ALA A 524 -2.10 4.58 -4.89
C ALA A 524 -1.01 3.78 -4.14
N VAL A 525 -1.04 3.74 -2.81
CA VAL A 525 -0.16 2.92 -1.98
C VAL A 525 -0.36 1.43 -2.27
N ALA A 526 -1.60 0.94 -2.28
CA ALA A 526 -1.95 -0.43 -2.63
C ALA A 526 -1.36 -0.83 -3.99
N ARG A 527 -1.54 0.01 -5.01
CA ARG A 527 -1.00 -0.26 -6.36
C ARG A 527 0.52 -0.26 -6.41
N ALA A 528 1.17 0.65 -5.67
CA ALA A 528 2.62 0.70 -5.60
C ALA A 528 3.20 -0.56 -4.92
N MET A 529 2.55 -1.06 -3.87
CA MET A 529 2.97 -2.27 -3.16
C MET A 529 2.60 -3.54 -3.93
N ALA A 530 1.43 -3.60 -4.55
CA ALA A 530 1.03 -4.69 -5.44
C ALA A 530 2.01 -4.90 -6.60
N TRP A 531 2.58 -3.82 -7.14
CA TRP A 531 3.67 -3.93 -8.12
C TRP A 531 4.89 -4.66 -7.57
N VAL A 532 5.24 -4.45 -6.29
CA VAL A 532 6.36 -5.16 -5.65
C VAL A 532 6.05 -6.64 -5.45
N TYR A 533 4.81 -6.97 -5.05
CA TYR A 533 4.43 -8.31 -4.57
C TYR A 533 3.67 -9.17 -5.58
N GLY A 534 3.53 -8.75 -6.83
CA GLY A 534 2.95 -9.64 -7.84
C GLY A 534 2.58 -9.02 -9.18
N ASP A 535 2.27 -7.73 -9.23
CA ASP A 535 1.81 -7.08 -10.46
C ASP A 535 2.94 -6.60 -11.36
N SER A 536 4.20 -6.78 -10.94
CA SER A 536 5.33 -6.59 -11.84
C SER A 536 5.27 -7.60 -12.99
N SER A 537 5.92 -7.26 -14.09
CA SER A 537 6.14 -8.17 -15.22
C SER A 537 6.96 -9.42 -14.86
N ARG A 538 7.54 -9.47 -13.66
CA ARG A 538 8.30 -10.60 -13.12
C ARG A 538 7.59 -11.29 -11.95
N GLY A 539 6.36 -10.91 -11.62
CA GLY A 539 5.66 -11.41 -10.44
C GLY A 539 6.16 -10.74 -9.16
N ASP A 540 6.25 -11.51 -8.07
CA ASP A 540 6.76 -11.03 -6.79
C ASP A 540 8.29 -10.79 -6.85
N LEU A 541 8.69 -9.54 -6.63
CA LEU A 541 10.09 -9.12 -6.66
C LEU A 541 10.88 -9.56 -5.42
N VAL A 542 10.22 -9.86 -4.30
CA VAL A 542 10.81 -10.46 -3.10
C VAL A 542 11.18 -11.91 -3.40
N GLU A 543 10.23 -12.71 -3.88
CA GLU A 543 10.48 -14.09 -4.30
C GLU A 543 11.57 -14.16 -5.37
N THR A 544 11.50 -13.26 -6.36
CA THR A 544 12.49 -13.22 -7.45
C THR A 544 13.90 -12.96 -6.93
N SER A 545 14.06 -12.12 -5.89
CA SER A 545 15.38 -11.82 -5.31
C SER A 545 16.02 -13.03 -4.60
N GLY A 546 15.20 -13.90 -3.99
CA GLY A 546 15.62 -15.00 -3.14
C GLY A 546 16.29 -14.60 -1.81
N ILE A 547 16.24 -13.31 -1.42
CA ILE A 547 16.94 -12.81 -0.21
C ILE A 547 16.00 -12.15 0.82
N GLY A 548 14.67 -12.28 0.67
CA GLY A 548 13.68 -11.72 1.60
C GLY A 548 13.44 -10.21 1.49
N VAL A 549 13.96 -9.56 0.43
CA VAL A 549 13.72 -8.14 0.12
C VAL A 549 13.56 -7.97 -1.38
N PRO A 550 12.79 -7.00 -1.89
CA PRO A 550 12.51 -6.93 -3.32
C PRO A 550 13.75 -6.61 -4.13
N LEU A 551 13.86 -7.18 -5.34
CA LEU A 551 14.85 -6.79 -6.34
C LEU A 551 14.89 -5.27 -6.51
N ARG A 552 16.08 -4.71 -6.75
CA ARG A 552 16.29 -3.26 -6.80
C ARG A 552 15.44 -2.58 -7.87
N PHE A 553 15.44 -3.12 -9.09
CA PHE A 553 14.81 -2.46 -10.23
C PHE A 553 14.34 -3.45 -11.30
N LEU A 554 13.48 -2.96 -12.18
CA LEU A 554 13.25 -3.48 -13.52
C LEU A 554 13.38 -2.33 -14.51
N THR A 555 13.77 -2.58 -15.75
CA THR A 555 13.50 -1.59 -16.79
C THR A 555 12.03 -1.66 -17.22
N THR A 556 11.54 -0.66 -17.95
CA THR A 556 10.20 -0.69 -18.58
C THR A 556 10.00 -1.85 -19.57
N ASP A 557 11.07 -2.59 -19.85
CA ASP A 557 11.18 -3.70 -20.79
C ASP A 557 11.67 -4.97 -20.06
N ASP A 558 11.55 -4.96 -18.74
CA ASP A 558 11.76 -6.10 -17.85
C ASP A 558 13.20 -6.62 -17.80
N ARG A 559 14.17 -5.75 -18.09
CA ARG A 559 15.59 -6.06 -17.96
C ARG A 559 16.08 -5.85 -16.53
N LEU A 560 17.04 -6.68 -16.15
CA LEU A 560 17.71 -6.72 -14.84
C LEU A 560 19.24 -6.66 -14.97
N ASP A 561 19.74 -6.75 -16.20
CA ASP A 561 21.15 -6.87 -16.59
C ASP A 561 21.72 -5.51 -17.03
N VAL A 562 21.53 -4.48 -16.21
CA VAL A 562 22.02 -3.13 -16.54
C VAL A 562 23.27 -2.83 -15.70
N PRO A 563 24.46 -2.68 -16.33
CA PRO A 563 25.75 -2.69 -15.65
C PRO A 563 25.80 -2.08 -14.25
N ASP A 564 25.91 -0.81 -14.01
CA ASP A 564 26.04 -0.23 -12.66
C ASP A 564 24.77 -0.25 -11.75
N GLN A 565 23.79 -1.10 -12.03
CA GLN A 565 22.55 -1.21 -11.26
C GLN A 565 22.35 -2.60 -10.61
N THR A 566 23.27 -3.54 -10.83
CA THR A 566 23.18 -4.92 -10.32
C THR A 566 23.60 -5.03 -8.85
N TYR A 567 22.95 -4.23 -7.99
CA TYR A 567 23.14 -4.29 -6.54
C TYR A 567 21.82 -4.06 -5.81
N LYS A 568 21.79 -4.31 -4.51
CA LYS A 568 20.72 -3.91 -3.58
C LYS A 568 21.38 -3.16 -2.44
N GLY A 569 21.01 -1.91 -2.22
CA GLY A 569 21.57 -1.09 -1.14
C GLY A 569 20.86 -1.32 0.18
N SER A 570 21.60 -1.31 1.30
CA SER A 570 20.99 -1.40 2.65
C SER A 570 20.05 -0.23 2.96
N TYR A 571 20.25 0.95 2.35
CA TYR A 571 19.30 2.07 2.44
C TYR A 571 17.91 1.73 1.88
N GLU A 572 17.85 0.93 0.80
CA GLU A 572 16.59 0.50 0.22
C GLU A 572 15.87 -0.46 1.16
N VAL A 573 16.62 -1.31 1.85
CA VAL A 573 16.09 -2.25 2.85
C VAL A 573 15.59 -1.49 4.08
N GLY A 574 16.33 -0.48 4.55
CA GLY A 574 15.86 0.41 5.63
C GLY A 574 14.54 1.09 5.29
N SER A 575 14.42 1.67 4.09
CA SER A 575 13.17 2.26 3.61
C SER A 575 12.03 1.25 3.46
N TYR A 576 12.34 0.03 3.02
CA TYR A 576 11.36 -1.05 2.88
C TYR A 576 10.80 -1.47 4.24
N VAL A 577 11.66 -1.65 5.25
CA VAL A 577 11.27 -1.91 6.64
C VAL A 577 10.40 -0.78 7.19
N MET A 578 10.77 0.48 6.95
CA MET A 578 9.95 1.64 7.34
C MET A 578 8.56 1.62 6.69
N ALA A 579 8.49 1.37 5.39
CA ALA A 579 7.22 1.37 4.66
C ALA A 579 6.27 0.30 5.19
N LEU A 580 6.77 -0.92 5.44
CA LEU A 580 5.95 -2.00 5.99
C LEU A 580 5.56 -1.75 7.45
N THR A 581 6.45 -1.14 8.25
CA THR A 581 6.12 -0.69 9.61
C THR A 581 4.99 0.34 9.58
N ASN A 582 5.04 1.30 8.66
CA ASN A 582 4.01 2.34 8.50
C ASN A 582 2.65 1.78 8.06
N LEU A 583 2.65 0.74 7.23
CA LEU A 583 1.42 0.03 6.82
C LEU A 583 0.80 -0.75 7.98
N LEU A 584 1.61 -1.39 8.82
CA LEU A 584 1.14 -2.28 9.88
C LEU A 584 0.82 -1.58 11.22
N ALA A 585 1.52 -0.50 11.53
CA ALA A 585 1.46 0.16 12.84
C ALA A 585 1.44 1.69 12.76
N GLY A 586 1.50 2.24 11.56
CA GLY A 586 1.57 3.69 11.34
C GLY A 586 0.22 4.30 10.94
N PRO A 587 0.26 5.56 10.44
CA PRO A 587 -0.91 6.33 10.02
C PRO A 587 -1.74 5.67 8.91
N LEU A 588 -1.13 4.74 8.16
CA LEU A 588 -1.80 4.02 7.07
C LEU A 588 -2.53 2.77 7.54
N SER A 589 -2.31 2.33 8.77
CA SER A 589 -3.04 1.17 9.33
C SER A 589 -4.52 1.50 9.50
N GLY A 590 -5.42 0.58 9.12
CA GLY A 590 -6.87 0.78 9.25
C GLY A 590 -7.32 1.14 10.67
N ARG A 591 -6.62 0.65 11.71
CA ARG A 591 -6.90 0.94 13.12
C ARG A 591 -6.52 2.36 13.56
N ALA A 592 -5.56 3.02 12.90
CA ALA A 592 -5.18 4.39 13.23
C ALA A 592 -6.18 5.44 12.71
N ARG A 593 -7.06 5.06 11.78
CA ARG A 593 -8.00 5.95 11.08
C ARG A 593 -9.36 6.11 11.76
N THR A 594 -9.66 5.36 12.82
CA THR A 594 -10.98 5.37 13.49
C THR A 594 -11.22 6.59 14.40
N HIS A 595 -10.42 7.65 14.29
CA HIS A 595 -10.57 8.88 15.08
C HIS A 595 -10.40 10.14 14.21
N SER A 596 -11.35 10.40 13.32
CA SER A 596 -11.58 11.75 12.78
C SER A 596 -13.06 12.05 12.60
#